data_AF-A0A1T5KCH3-F1
#
_entry.id   AF-A0A1T5KCH3-F1
#
_cell.length_a   1.000
_cell.length_b   1.000
_cell.length_c   1.000
_cell.angle_alpha   90.00
_cell.angle_beta   90.00
_cell.angle_gamma   90.00
#
_symmetry.space_group_name_H-M   'P 1'
#
loop_
_entity.id
_entity.type
_entity.pdbx_description
1 polymer ?
#
loop_
_entity_poly.entity_id
_entity_poly.type
_entity_poly.pdbx_seq_one_letter_code
_entity_poly.pdbx_strand_id
1 'polypeptide(L)'
;MEEGYKESIANVRRIVHFMMMSAFVEIRAAKSLNGAARFADIFHNVPMRLLSCEDLEDYEDLLSDIMARASRHNLVAYLEGLRKLAIRHAPEKKSND
;
A
#
# COMPACT_ATOMS: atom_id res chain seq x y z
N MET A 1 5.14 24.40 5.32
CA MET A 1 5.98 24.00 4.18
C MET A 1 5.90 22.49 4.12
N GLU A 2 5.03 21.96 3.27
CA GLU A 2 4.97 20.51 3.02
C GLU A 2 6.21 20.15 2.21
N GLU A 3 7.19 19.56 2.90
CA GLU A 3 8.38 19.03 2.28
C GLU A 3 7.96 17.96 1.28
N GLY A 4 8.18 18.23 0.00
CA GLY A 4 7.92 17.31 -1.09
C GLY A 4 8.77 16.05 -0.87
N TYR A 5 8.15 15.04 -0.28
CA TYR A 5 8.73 13.72 -0.12
C TYR A 5 8.97 13.16 -1.53
N LYS A 6 10.21 13.23 -2.01
CA LYS A 6 10.61 12.44 -3.18
C LYS A 6 10.53 10.97 -2.76
N GLU A 7 9.45 10.31 -3.14
CA GLU A 7 9.28 8.88 -2.91
C GLU A 7 10.45 8.14 -3.59
N SER A 8 11.32 7.51 -2.81
CA SER A 8 12.31 6.58 -3.36
C SER A 8 11.64 5.23 -3.62
N ILE A 9 12.17 4.45 -4.57
CA ILE A 9 11.71 3.07 -4.85
C ILE A 9 11.56 2.26 -3.55
N ALA A 10 12.56 2.36 -2.66
CA ALA A 10 12.54 1.66 -1.38
C ALA A 10 11.39 2.11 -0.46
N ASN A 11 10.96 3.37 -0.53
CA ASN A 11 9.86 3.90 0.26
C ASN A 11 8.51 3.41 -0.27
N VAL A 12 8.25 3.54 -1.59
CA VAL A 12 6.97 3.11 -2.18
C VAL A 12 6.79 1.60 -2.03
N ARG A 13 7.85 0.83 -2.28
CA ARG A 13 7.84 -0.62 -2.04
C ARG A 13 7.42 -0.95 -0.61
N ARG A 14 7.99 -0.29 0.40
CA ARG A 14 7.62 -0.52 1.81
C ARG A 14 6.16 -0.17 2.09
N ILE A 15 5.66 0.93 1.53
CA ILE A 15 4.25 1.32 1.66
C ILE A 15 3.34 0.24 1.10
N VAL A 16 3.58 -0.23 -0.12
CA VAL A 16 2.77 -1.27 -0.76
C VAL A 16 2.81 -2.57 0.04
N HIS A 17 4.00 -2.99 0.50
CA HIS A 17 4.13 -4.17 1.36
C HIS A 17 3.38 -4.01 2.69
N PHE A 18 3.46 -2.85 3.34
CA PHE A 18 2.74 -2.57 4.57
C PHE A 18 1.23 -2.70 4.36
N MET A 19 0.70 -2.05 3.33
CA MET A 19 -0.73 -2.11 2.98
C MET A 19 -1.21 -3.54 2.68
N MET A 20 -0.40 -4.31 1.93
CA MET A 20 -0.70 -5.72 1.64
C MET A 20 -0.74 -6.59 2.91
N MET A 21 0.23 -6.41 3.81
CA MET A 21 0.26 -7.15 5.08
C MET A 21 -0.94 -6.78 5.97
N SER A 22 -1.30 -5.50 6.04
CA SER A 22 -2.52 -5.05 6.72
C SER A 22 -3.77 -5.68 6.11
N ALA A 23 -3.87 -5.75 4.78
CA ALA A 23 -5.00 -6.39 4.11
C ALA A 23 -5.14 -7.88 4.48
N PHE A 24 -4.04 -8.63 4.62
CA PHE A 24 -4.10 -10.02 5.08
C PHE A 24 -4.62 -10.14 6.52
N VAL A 25 -4.26 -9.21 7.40
CA VAL A 25 -4.80 -9.14 8.76
C VAL A 25 -6.30 -8.86 8.73
N GLU A 26 -6.74 -7.90 7.91
CA GLU A 26 -8.17 -7.57 7.76
C GLU A 26 -8.98 -8.73 7.20
N ILE A 27 -8.47 -9.45 6.19
CA ILE A 27 -9.12 -10.65 5.65
C ILE A 27 -9.27 -11.71 6.73
N ARG A 28 -8.23 -11.96 7.54
CA ARG A 28 -8.28 -12.92 8.64
C ARG A 28 -9.25 -12.50 9.74
N ALA A 29 -9.36 -11.21 10.01
CA ALA A 29 -10.23 -10.66 11.05
C ALA A 29 -11.69 -10.44 10.58
N ALA A 30 -11.96 -10.59 9.29
CA ALA A 30 -13.27 -10.32 8.71
C ALA A 30 -14.35 -11.24 9.31
N LYS A 31 -15.43 -10.63 9.79
CA LYS A 31 -16.60 -11.34 10.34
C LYS A 31 -17.61 -11.77 9.27
N SER A 32 -17.37 -11.40 8.02
CA SER A 32 -18.22 -11.75 6.88
C SER A 32 -17.39 -11.98 5.61
N LEU A 33 -17.90 -12.85 4.74
CA LEU A 33 -17.28 -13.11 3.44
C LEU A 33 -17.20 -11.84 2.59
N ASN A 34 -18.22 -10.97 2.65
CA ASN A 34 -18.21 -9.70 1.93
C ASN A 34 -17.08 -8.77 2.42
N GLY A 35 -16.81 -8.75 3.72
CA GLY A 35 -15.69 -7.98 4.28
C GLY A 35 -14.34 -8.46 3.74
N ALA A 36 -14.10 -9.77 3.78
CA ALA A 36 -12.89 -10.39 3.24
C ALA A 36 -12.75 -10.18 1.72
N ALA A 37 -13.84 -10.32 0.97
CA ALA A 37 -13.86 -10.22 -0.48
C ALA A 37 -13.43 -8.83 -0.98
N ARG A 38 -13.81 -7.75 -0.27
CA ARG A 38 -13.41 -6.38 -0.64
C ARG A 38 -11.88 -6.20 -0.58
N PHE A 39 -11.23 -6.71 0.46
CA PHE A 39 -9.77 -6.65 0.58
C PHE A 39 -9.08 -7.60 -0.40
N ALA A 40 -9.62 -8.80 -0.60
CA ALA A 40 -9.10 -9.74 -1.59
C ALA A 40 -9.15 -9.13 -3.01
N ASP A 41 -10.25 -8.50 -3.41
CA ASP A 41 -10.37 -7.87 -4.73
C ASP A 41 -9.31 -6.78 -4.96
N ILE A 42 -9.02 -5.97 -3.94
CA ILE A 42 -7.98 -4.94 -4.03
C ILE A 42 -6.59 -5.57 -4.15
N PHE A 43 -6.26 -6.54 -3.29
CA PHE A 43 -4.88 -6.99 -3.07
C PHE A 43 -4.49 -8.31 -3.75
N HIS A 44 -5.40 -9.09 -4.34
CA HIS A 44 -5.11 -10.45 -4.82
C HIS A 44 -3.96 -10.52 -5.83
N ASN A 45 -3.82 -9.53 -6.72
CA ASN A 45 -2.75 -9.48 -7.73
C ASN A 45 -1.50 -8.70 -7.29
N VAL A 46 -1.55 -8.02 -6.14
CA VAL A 46 -0.44 -7.19 -5.64
C VAL A 46 0.84 -8.01 -5.43
N PRO A 47 0.82 -9.23 -4.85
CA PRO A 47 2.02 -10.05 -4.72
C PRO A 47 2.72 -10.33 -6.06
N MET A 48 1.95 -10.67 -7.09
CA MET A 48 2.51 -10.95 -8.42
C MET A 48 3.06 -9.70 -9.09
N ARG A 49 2.35 -8.56 -8.98
CA ARG A 49 2.82 -7.28 -9.53
C ARG A 49 4.10 -6.78 -8.83
N LEU A 50 4.23 -6.98 -7.53
CA LEU A 50 5.45 -6.63 -6.80
C LEU A 50 6.70 -7.35 -7.32
N LEU A 51 6.56 -8.59 -7.82
CA LEU A 51 7.66 -9.35 -8.41
C LEU A 51 8.12 -8.78 -9.76
N SER A 52 7.27 -8.00 -10.44
CA SER A 52 7.55 -7.40 -11.73
C SER A 52 7.90 -5.91 -11.68
N CYS A 53 7.87 -5.27 -10.51
CA CYS A 53 8.23 -3.85 -10.37
C CYS A 53 9.76 -3.68 -10.36
N GLU A 54 10.29 -2.93 -11.32
CA GLU A 54 11.73 -2.68 -11.48
C GLU A 54 12.13 -1.27 -11.05
N ASP A 55 11.28 -0.27 -11.34
CA ASP A 55 11.57 1.14 -11.09
C ASP A 55 10.48 1.85 -10.28
N LEU A 56 10.67 3.15 -10.05
CA LEU A 56 9.75 3.95 -9.24
C LEU A 56 8.35 4.05 -9.87
N GLU A 57 8.29 4.18 -11.19
CA GLU A 57 7.05 4.34 -11.94
C GLU A 57 6.18 3.10 -11.78
N ASP A 58 6.78 1.91 -11.85
CA ASP A 58 6.07 0.65 -11.60
C ASP A 58 5.41 0.58 -10.21
N TYR A 59 6.11 1.08 -9.17
CA TYR A 59 5.58 1.09 -7.81
C TYR A 59 4.49 2.15 -7.63
N GLU A 60 4.65 3.32 -8.22
CA GLU A 60 3.65 4.40 -8.21
C GLU A 60 2.37 3.95 -8.94
N ASP A 61 2.50 3.27 -10.08
CA ASP A 61 1.39 2.68 -10.83
C ASP A 61 0.68 1.56 -10.05
N LEU A 62 1.45 0.72 -9.35
CA LEU A 62 0.87 -0.29 -8.47
C LEU A 62 0.09 0.34 -7.32
N LEU A 63 0.64 1.38 -6.69
CA LEU A 63 -0.04 2.11 -5.62
C LEU A 63 -1.32 2.78 -6.15
N SER A 64 -1.26 3.40 -7.33
CA SER A 64 -2.42 4.01 -8.00
C SER A 64 -3.53 2.99 -8.27
N ASP A 65 -3.19 1.80 -8.80
CA ASP A 65 -4.15 0.72 -9.04
C ASP A 65 -4.80 0.21 -7.73
N ILE A 66 -4.02 0.08 -6.64
CA ILE A 66 -4.56 -0.26 -5.32
C ILE A 66 -5.61 0.76 -4.88
N MET A 67 -5.31 2.06 -5.00
CA MET A 67 -6.24 3.13 -4.61
C MET A 67 -7.47 3.19 -5.52
N ALA A 68 -7.29 2.94 -6.83
CA ALA A 68 -8.39 2.87 -7.78
C ALA A 68 -9.36 1.73 -7.44
N ARG A 69 -8.87 0.54 -7.08
CA ARG A 69 -9.71 -0.59 -6.64
C ARG A 69 -10.38 -0.30 -5.30
N ALA A 70 -9.69 0.38 -4.38
CA ALA A 70 -10.26 0.79 -3.11
C ALA A 70 -11.47 1.72 -3.27
N SER A 71 -11.48 2.57 -4.31
CA SER A 71 -12.63 3.43 -4.62
C SER A 71 -13.91 2.65 -4.91
N ARG A 72 -13.81 1.52 -5.63
CA ARG A 72 -14.94 0.64 -5.95
C ARG A 72 -15.57 0.01 -4.72
N HIS A 73 -14.78 -0.09 -3.65
CA HIS A 73 -15.18 -0.68 -2.38
C HIS A 73 -15.39 0.34 -1.27
N ASN A 74 -15.36 1.65 -1.50
CA ASN A 74 -15.43 2.66 -0.43
C ASN A 74 -14.36 2.49 0.67
N LEU A 75 -13.15 2.05 0.31
CA LEU A 75 -12.03 1.81 1.24
C LEU A 75 -10.89 2.82 1.09
N VAL A 76 -11.04 3.85 0.25
CA VAL A 76 -9.99 4.86 -0.02
C VAL A 76 -9.47 5.52 1.24
N ALA A 77 -10.37 6.03 2.09
CA ALA A 77 -9.97 6.72 3.32
C ALA A 77 -9.19 5.82 4.29
N TYR A 78 -9.59 4.54 4.36
CA TYR A 78 -8.90 3.55 5.18
C TYR A 78 -7.49 3.26 4.64
N LEU A 79 -7.35 3.03 3.33
CA LEU A 79 -6.06 2.75 2.71
C LEU A 79 -5.13 3.98 2.69
N GLU A 80 -5.66 5.19 2.55
CA GLU A 80 -4.89 6.42 2.77
C GLU A 80 -4.37 6.52 4.21
N GLY A 81 -5.18 6.09 5.19
CA GLY A 81 -4.73 5.96 6.58
C GLY A 81 -3.52 5.02 6.72
N LEU A 82 -3.60 3.84 6.09
CA LEU A 82 -2.48 2.89 6.07
C LEU A 82 -1.25 3.44 5.36
N ARG A 83 -1.42 4.13 4.23
CA ARG A 83 -0.32 4.79 3.51
C ARG A 83 0.38 5.81 4.41
N LYS A 84 -0.38 6.68 5.08
CA LYS A 84 0.17 7.68 6.01
C LYS A 84 0.89 7.04 7.19
N LEU A 85 0.36 5.93 7.73
CA LEU A 85 1.03 5.17 8.78
C LEU A 85 2.35 4.55 8.29
N ALA A 86 2.35 3.95 7.09
CA ALA A 86 3.55 3.38 6.49
C ALA A 86 4.64 4.44 6.27
N ILE A 87 4.27 5.63 5.81
CA ILE A 87 5.19 6.77 5.64
C ILE A 87 5.79 7.17 7.00
N ARG A 88 4.95 7.31 8.04
CA ARG A 88 5.40 7.69 9.39
C ARG A 88 6.37 6.69 10.02
N HIS A 89 6.20 5.41 9.71
CA HIS A 89 7.02 4.32 10.26
C HIS A 89 8.14 3.87 9.31
N ALA A 90 8.34 4.56 8.18
CA ALA A 90 9.50 4.35 7.36
C ALA A 90 10.74 4.81 8.15
N PRO A 91 11.76 3.95 8.36
CA PRO A 91 12.96 4.37 9.07
C PRO A 91 13.58 5.52 8.29
N GLU A 92 13.75 6.67 8.94
CA GLU A 92 14.57 7.76 8.42
C GLU A 92 15.93 7.15 8.07
N LYS A 93 16.43 7.46 6.88
CA LYS A 93 17.85 7.26 6.59
C LYS A 93 18.58 8.06 7.68
N LYS A 94 19.22 7.38 8.63
CA LYS A 94 20.33 7.99 9.33
C LYS A 94 21.34 8.33 8.24
N SER A 95 21.44 9.61 7.91
CA SER A 95 22.63 10.15 7.27
C SER A 95 23.78 9.80 8.21
N ASN A 96 24.53 8.74 7.87
CA ASN A 96 25.86 8.56 8.43
C ASN A 96 26.70 9.65 7.77
N ASP A 97 26.83 10.78 8.47
CA ASP A 97 27.98 11.68 8.33
C ASP A 97 29.23 11.03 8.92
#